data_AF-A0AB33J110-F1
#
_entry.id   AF-A0AB33J110-F1
#
_cell.length_a   1.000
_cell.length_b   1.000
_cell.length_c   1.000
_cell.angle_alpha   90.00
_cell.angle_beta   90.00
_cell.angle_gamma   90.00
#
_symmetry.space_group_name_H-M   'P 1'
#
loop_
_entity.id
_entity.type
_entity.pdbx_description
1 polymer ?
#
loop_
_entity_poly.entity_id
_entity_poly.type
_entity_poly.pdbx_seq_one_letter_code
_entity_poly.pdbx_strand_id
1 'polypeptide(L)'
;MELQSLEKQKLVEMRNLVKNVFVLPLVALLFAACGGGSDIGGGSNGNGDGGNNSGDSSKPAVSKTDVKGIIEKGPFVQGSKVTLYDLNDQLVQTGKSYTTNTRSDLGDFEFDSAIELSSRYAEFETSGFFYNECDSSLSKAQITLKALADVSANSKVNVNLLTHLEYARVKHLVKGGMAFAEAKKQAERELLKVFAIKDDISSPENISIADGNKNASVLLAISSVMLYGKSEAEFSEFISHFSTDFEANGIIDEANISKSIKEGQKNQKPDRIAHAMKRYYSEKGRKAEVNDFSAYIDFNGDGIIDDKDEYVPYVLISSDNSYWPPIHELQNMVNYVFRQAMEYIKLQLELEAFRFGSERGRMITADSGWLLDAWFEGYRIINHANQVLLRLENIRDFNTTPYKDQTKALLAFVYYNMAMSWGNILLIEEYVEDVFNTHLVQSDANTIYAYCEDLMKGIAPTATEKGMVNRDFVTALSAEIALAKGNTAEAKKLLDKLPDTDIFSFGDENNVVPVYTAEYIRMLKKEASAEAWAKRGAVYGTWAALKRSGKATTILKIKEYELLLPIPQNALYTDPRMKQNPGWGK
;
A
#
# COMPACT_ATOMS: atom_id res chain seq x y z
N MET A 1 -48.06 -17.12 2.67
CA MET A 1 -47.85 -18.49 2.14
C MET A 1 -47.20 -18.49 0.76
N GLU A 2 -47.48 -17.53 -0.12
CA GLU A 2 -46.86 -17.44 -1.46
C GLU A 2 -45.35 -17.06 -1.48
N LEU A 3 -44.86 -16.31 -0.49
CA LEU A 3 -43.42 -15.97 -0.41
C LEU A 3 -42.53 -17.19 -0.11
N GLN A 4 -43.03 -18.16 0.66
CA GLN A 4 -42.28 -19.38 0.96
C GLN A 4 -42.28 -20.40 -0.18
N SER A 5 -43.26 -20.36 -1.09
CA SER A 5 -43.23 -21.20 -2.29
C SER A 5 -42.24 -20.65 -3.32
N LEU A 6 -42.12 -19.33 -3.44
CA LEU A 6 -41.18 -18.68 -4.36
C LEU A 6 -39.71 -18.91 -3.95
N GLU A 7 -39.39 -18.89 -2.65
CA GLU A 7 -38.04 -19.20 -2.15
C GLU A 7 -37.67 -20.68 -2.34
N LYS A 8 -38.61 -21.60 -2.13
CA LYS A 8 -38.37 -23.03 -2.39
C LYS A 8 -38.15 -23.31 -3.87
N GLN A 9 -38.84 -22.61 -4.77
CA GLN A 9 -38.69 -22.79 -6.21
C GLN A 9 -37.32 -22.29 -6.70
N LYS A 10 -36.84 -21.14 -6.18
CA LYS A 10 -35.49 -20.63 -6.45
C LYS A 10 -34.36 -21.51 -5.89
N LEU A 11 -34.56 -22.12 -4.72
CA LEU A 11 -33.59 -23.06 -4.13
C LEU A 11 -33.47 -24.38 -4.91
N VAL A 12 -34.56 -24.83 -5.55
CA VAL A 12 -34.54 -26.02 -6.42
C VAL A 12 -33.87 -25.71 -7.76
N GLU A 13 -34.09 -24.53 -8.34
CA GLU A 13 -33.39 -24.08 -9.56
C GLU A 13 -31.88 -23.90 -9.31
N MET A 14 -31.47 -23.31 -8.18
CA MET A 14 -30.05 -23.21 -7.83
C MET A 14 -29.39 -24.57 -7.59
N ARG A 15 -30.08 -25.55 -6.97
CA ARG A 15 -29.56 -26.91 -6.81
C ARG A 15 -29.37 -27.64 -8.15
N ASN A 16 -30.20 -27.35 -9.15
CA ASN A 16 -30.06 -27.91 -10.49
C ASN A 16 -28.96 -27.21 -11.31
N LEU A 17 -28.71 -25.91 -11.09
CA LEU A 17 -27.56 -25.22 -11.67
C LEU A 17 -26.22 -25.77 -11.14
N VAL A 18 -26.12 -26.04 -9.84
CA VAL A 18 -24.88 -26.56 -9.23
C VAL A 18 -24.58 -28.01 -9.65
N LYS A 19 -25.62 -28.80 -9.98
CA LYS A 19 -25.43 -30.17 -10.49
C LYS A 19 -24.99 -30.25 -11.96
N ASN A 20 -25.21 -29.19 -12.75
CA ASN A 20 -24.84 -29.15 -14.17
C ASN A 20 -23.47 -28.52 -14.45
N VAL A 21 -22.75 -28.05 -13.43
CA VAL A 21 -21.40 -27.44 -13.58
C VAL A 21 -20.26 -28.46 -13.41
N PHE A 22 -20.55 -29.71 -13.05
CA PHE A 22 -19.55 -30.77 -12.88
C PHE A 22 -19.81 -31.99 -13.78
N VAL A 23 -19.89 -31.79 -15.09
CA VAL A 23 -19.64 -32.87 -16.08
C VAL A 23 -18.99 -32.24 -17.32
N LEU A 24 -17.65 -32.27 -17.39
CA LEU A 24 -16.90 -32.00 -18.62
C LEU A 24 -16.31 -33.34 -19.09
N PRO A 25 -16.68 -33.84 -20.28
CA PRO A 25 -16.16 -35.10 -20.78
C PRO A 25 -14.74 -34.91 -21.29
N LEU A 26 -13.85 -35.79 -20.84
CA LEU A 26 -12.51 -36.01 -21.34
C LEU A 26 -12.59 -36.46 -22.81
N VAL A 27 -12.37 -35.56 -23.76
CA VAL A 27 -12.20 -35.94 -25.19
C VAL A 27 -10.73 -36.15 -25.46
N ALA A 28 -10.33 -37.42 -25.45
CA ALA A 28 -9.06 -37.88 -25.97
C ALA A 28 -9.08 -37.78 -27.51
N LEU A 29 -8.22 -36.94 -28.09
CA LEU A 29 -7.91 -37.00 -29.51
C LEU A 29 -7.01 -38.21 -29.77
N LEU A 30 -7.62 -39.29 -30.27
CA LEU A 30 -6.93 -40.41 -30.91
C LEU A 30 -6.52 -39.98 -32.33
N PHE A 31 -5.23 -40.11 -32.63
CA PHE A 31 -4.71 -40.11 -33.99
C PHE A 31 -5.34 -41.27 -34.77
N ALA A 32 -6.12 -40.96 -35.81
CA ALA A 32 -6.53 -41.91 -36.83
C ALA A 32 -5.75 -41.62 -38.12
N ALA A 33 -4.77 -42.48 -38.38
CA ALA A 33 -4.18 -42.65 -39.70
C ALA A 33 -5.19 -43.35 -40.62
N CYS A 34 -5.42 -42.78 -41.80
CA CYS A 34 -5.87 -43.40 -43.06
C CYS A 34 -5.35 -42.44 -44.15
N GLY A 35 -4.56 -42.82 -45.15
CA GLY A 35 -4.58 -44.06 -45.92
C GLY A 35 -5.57 -43.90 -47.08
N GLY A 36 -5.09 -43.47 -48.25
CA GLY A 36 -5.88 -43.39 -49.48
C GLY A 36 -5.10 -42.73 -50.63
N GLY A 37 -4.60 -43.54 -51.56
CA GLY A 37 -3.84 -43.11 -52.74
C GLY A 37 -4.62 -43.19 -54.05
N SER A 38 -3.84 -43.05 -55.15
CA SER A 38 -4.13 -43.14 -56.60
C SER A 38 -4.87 -41.96 -57.24
N ASP A 39 -4.54 -41.45 -58.44
CA ASP A 39 -3.45 -41.63 -59.41
C ASP A 39 -3.64 -40.60 -60.56
N ILE A 40 -2.61 -40.48 -61.42
CA ILE A 40 -2.57 -39.91 -62.80
C ILE A 40 -2.56 -38.37 -62.94
N GLY A 41 -1.63 -37.71 -63.63
CA GLY A 41 -0.48 -38.13 -64.45
C GLY A 41 0.08 -36.95 -65.27
N GLY A 42 1.16 -37.21 -66.02
CA GLY A 42 1.63 -36.35 -67.12
C GLY A 42 2.92 -35.57 -66.84
N GLY A 43 4.06 -36.14 -67.23
CA GLY A 43 5.38 -35.55 -67.06
C GLY A 43 5.84 -34.59 -68.18
N SER A 44 7.00 -33.98 -67.96
CA SER A 44 7.98 -33.68 -69.01
C SER A 44 9.37 -33.48 -68.39
N ASN A 45 10.37 -34.06 -69.08
CA ASN A 45 11.80 -34.06 -68.78
C ASN A 45 12.43 -32.67 -68.77
N GLY A 46 13.44 -32.50 -67.91
CA GLY A 46 14.42 -31.42 -67.95
C GLY A 46 15.63 -31.78 -67.09
N ASN A 47 16.60 -32.44 -67.72
CA ASN A 47 17.89 -32.84 -67.14
C ASN A 47 18.71 -31.60 -66.77
N GLY A 48 19.26 -31.54 -65.55
CA GLY A 48 20.09 -30.45 -65.07
C GLY A 48 20.87 -30.87 -63.83
N ASP A 49 21.97 -31.58 -64.08
CA ASP A 49 23.02 -31.95 -63.14
C ASP A 49 23.63 -30.71 -62.46
N GLY A 50 23.90 -30.80 -61.15
CA GLY A 50 24.58 -29.73 -60.43
C GLY A 50 24.40 -29.75 -58.92
N GLY A 51 25.34 -30.40 -58.22
CA GLY A 51 25.81 -29.88 -56.93
C GLY A 51 25.09 -30.39 -55.69
N ASN A 52 25.57 -31.53 -55.23
CA ASN A 52 25.44 -32.04 -53.87
C ASN A 52 25.75 -30.96 -52.82
N ASN A 53 24.78 -30.58 -52.00
CA ASN A 53 25.05 -30.04 -50.66
C ASN A 53 23.84 -30.27 -49.72
N SER A 54 23.55 -31.53 -49.43
CA SER A 54 22.71 -31.92 -48.29
C SER A 54 23.56 -31.82 -47.02
N GLY A 55 23.80 -30.59 -46.57
CA GLY A 55 24.35 -30.27 -45.26
C GLY A 55 23.21 -29.86 -44.35
N ASP A 56 22.37 -30.81 -43.92
CA ASP A 56 21.51 -30.61 -42.77
C ASP A 56 22.35 -30.74 -41.50
N SER A 57 22.66 -29.60 -40.91
CA SER A 57 22.73 -29.41 -39.46
C SER A 57 22.74 -27.90 -39.22
N SER A 58 21.57 -27.30 -39.09
CA SER A 58 21.41 -25.89 -38.71
C SER A 58 22.07 -25.67 -37.35
N LYS A 59 23.33 -25.24 -37.37
CA LYS A 59 24.05 -24.85 -36.16
C LYS A 59 23.29 -23.66 -35.55
N PRO A 60 22.97 -23.67 -34.25
CA PRO A 60 22.24 -22.57 -33.64
C PRO A 60 23.02 -21.27 -33.82
N ALA A 61 22.32 -20.18 -34.13
CA ALA A 61 22.94 -18.87 -34.31
C ALA A 61 23.61 -18.40 -33.01
N VAL A 62 23.03 -18.78 -31.86
CA VAL A 62 23.57 -18.54 -30.52
C VAL A 62 23.36 -19.78 -29.64
N SER A 63 24.38 -20.17 -28.88
CA SER A 63 24.29 -21.22 -27.85
C SER A 63 24.80 -20.65 -26.52
N LYS A 64 24.02 -20.77 -25.45
CA LYS A 64 24.32 -20.26 -24.10
C LYS A 64 24.09 -21.34 -23.05
N THR A 65 24.87 -21.35 -21.98
CA THR A 65 24.73 -22.33 -20.89
C THR A 65 24.42 -21.70 -19.53
N ASP A 66 24.35 -20.37 -19.46
CA ASP A 66 24.31 -19.60 -18.21
C ASP A 66 23.28 -18.47 -18.24
N VAL A 67 22.20 -18.63 -19.01
CA VAL A 67 21.13 -17.62 -19.07
C VAL A 67 20.43 -17.54 -17.72
N LYS A 68 20.45 -16.35 -17.12
CA LYS A 68 19.95 -16.10 -15.77
C LYS A 68 19.47 -14.65 -15.63
N GLY A 69 18.86 -14.33 -14.51
CA GLY A 69 18.37 -12.98 -14.27
C GLY A 69 17.60 -12.87 -12.98
N ILE A 70 16.91 -11.73 -12.83
CA ILE A 70 16.02 -11.46 -11.70
C ILE A 70 14.71 -10.87 -12.24
N ILE A 71 13.59 -11.20 -11.60
CA ILE A 71 12.26 -10.67 -11.92
C ILE A 71 11.85 -9.67 -10.84
N GLU A 72 11.68 -8.39 -11.20
CA GLU A 72 11.56 -7.28 -10.25
C GLU A 72 10.50 -6.23 -10.67
N LYS A 73 9.31 -6.32 -10.08
CA LYS A 73 8.33 -5.22 -9.91
C LYS A 73 8.43 -4.70 -8.48
N GLY A 74 8.11 -5.58 -7.54
CA GLY A 74 9.01 -5.95 -6.44
C GLY A 74 9.52 -7.37 -6.68
N PRO A 75 10.34 -7.95 -5.80
CA PRO A 75 10.90 -9.28 -6.04
C PRO A 75 9.79 -10.33 -6.19
N PHE A 76 9.86 -11.14 -7.24
CA PHE A 76 8.93 -12.27 -7.42
C PHE A 76 9.29 -13.40 -6.45
N VAL A 77 8.26 -14.10 -5.95
CA VAL A 77 8.46 -15.21 -5.00
C VAL A 77 9.10 -16.43 -5.64
N GLN A 78 9.68 -17.31 -4.83
CA GLN A 78 10.22 -18.59 -5.28
C GLN A 78 9.16 -19.43 -5.99
N GLY A 79 9.55 -20.11 -7.07
CA GLY A 79 8.65 -20.95 -7.88
C GLY A 79 7.87 -20.20 -8.96
N SER A 80 8.02 -18.88 -9.09
CA SER A 80 7.44 -18.11 -10.20
C SER A 80 7.96 -18.61 -11.55
N LYS A 81 7.08 -18.70 -12.55
CA LYS A 81 7.41 -19.30 -13.85
C LYS A 81 8.17 -18.31 -14.73
N VAL A 82 9.22 -18.79 -15.39
CA VAL A 82 9.98 -18.04 -16.41
C VAL A 82 10.01 -18.86 -17.69
N THR A 83 9.55 -18.28 -18.80
CA THR A 83 9.62 -18.89 -20.13
C THR A 83 10.45 -18.02 -21.05
N LEU A 84 11.49 -18.59 -21.65
CA LEU A 84 12.27 -17.98 -22.72
C LEU A 84 11.77 -18.53 -24.05
N TYR A 85 11.27 -17.65 -24.92
CA TYR A 85 10.89 -17.98 -26.29
C TYR A 85 12.00 -17.55 -27.25
N ASP A 86 12.39 -18.47 -28.12
CA ASP A 86 13.31 -18.22 -29.22
C ASP A 86 12.64 -17.35 -30.28
N LEU A 87 13.34 -16.30 -30.71
CA LEU A 87 12.86 -15.36 -31.71
C LEU A 87 13.73 -15.42 -32.96
N ASN A 88 13.15 -15.07 -34.11
CA ASN A 88 13.91 -14.75 -35.32
C ASN A 88 14.35 -13.27 -35.33
N ASP A 89 15.06 -12.86 -36.39
CA ASP A 89 15.55 -11.48 -36.55
C ASP A 89 14.44 -10.42 -36.65
N GLN A 90 13.18 -10.82 -36.83
CA GLN A 90 11.99 -9.97 -36.86
C GLN A 90 11.20 -10.01 -35.55
N LEU A 91 11.79 -10.55 -34.48
CA LEU A 91 11.18 -10.72 -33.16
C LEU A 91 9.89 -11.57 -33.15
N VAL A 92 9.77 -12.48 -34.12
CA VAL A 92 8.67 -13.45 -34.18
C VAL A 92 9.14 -14.77 -33.57
N GLN A 93 8.30 -15.35 -32.71
CA GLN A 93 8.59 -16.64 -32.07
C GLN A 93 8.76 -17.75 -33.10
N THR A 94 9.79 -18.56 -32.94
CA THR A 94 10.07 -19.69 -33.84
C THR A 94 9.32 -20.97 -33.46
N GLY A 95 8.72 -20.99 -32.26
CA GLY A 95 8.08 -22.15 -31.65
C GLY A 95 8.97 -22.91 -30.66
N LYS A 96 10.27 -22.58 -30.57
CA LYS A 96 11.18 -23.14 -29.56
C LYS A 96 11.09 -22.33 -28.26
N SER A 97 10.97 -23.01 -27.12
CA SER A 97 10.93 -22.36 -25.82
C SER A 97 11.61 -23.19 -24.73
N TYR A 98 12.00 -22.50 -23.67
CA TYR A 98 12.64 -23.06 -22.48
C TYR A 98 11.92 -22.54 -21.25
N THR A 99 11.78 -23.36 -20.22
CA THR A 99 11.11 -22.95 -18.98
C THR A 99 12.01 -23.25 -17.78
N THR A 100 12.01 -22.32 -16.82
CA THR A 100 12.58 -22.49 -15.48
C THR A 100 11.66 -21.81 -14.47
N ASN A 101 12.05 -21.83 -13.20
CA ASN A 101 11.35 -21.14 -12.12
C ASN A 101 12.35 -20.28 -11.33
N THR A 102 11.84 -19.26 -10.65
CA THR A 102 12.64 -18.51 -9.67
C THR A 102 13.09 -19.42 -8.54
N ARG A 103 14.33 -19.21 -8.09
CA ARG A 103 15.03 -20.04 -7.10
C ARG A 103 14.94 -19.48 -5.68
N SER A 104 14.60 -18.20 -5.52
CA SER A 104 14.34 -17.59 -4.22
C SER A 104 13.19 -16.57 -4.27
N ASP A 105 12.82 -16.06 -3.10
CA ASP A 105 11.86 -14.97 -2.93
C ASP A 105 12.41 -13.59 -3.35
N LEU A 106 13.61 -13.56 -3.93
CA LEU A 106 14.25 -12.37 -4.48
C LEU A 106 14.16 -12.32 -6.01
N GLY A 107 13.41 -13.24 -6.63
CA GLY A 107 13.12 -13.25 -8.06
C GLY A 107 14.23 -13.78 -8.96
N ASP A 108 15.34 -14.29 -8.40
CA ASP A 108 16.44 -14.82 -9.21
C ASP A 108 16.07 -16.13 -9.91
N PHE A 109 16.49 -16.29 -11.16
CA PHE A 109 16.30 -17.50 -11.94
C PHE A 109 17.55 -17.81 -12.76
N GLU A 110 17.68 -19.08 -13.15
CA GLU A 110 18.72 -19.55 -14.06
C GLU A 110 18.19 -20.77 -14.82
N PHE A 111 18.59 -20.89 -16.08
CA PHE A 111 18.28 -22.06 -16.90
C PHE A 111 19.40 -23.10 -16.75
N ASP A 112 19.05 -24.28 -16.24
CA ASP A 112 19.99 -25.38 -15.95
C ASP A 112 20.51 -26.12 -17.19
N SER A 113 20.07 -25.73 -18.39
CA SER A 113 20.38 -26.41 -19.64
C SER A 113 20.85 -25.43 -20.69
N ALA A 114 21.65 -25.92 -21.63
CA ALA A 114 22.08 -25.14 -22.77
C ALA A 114 20.86 -24.65 -23.57
N ILE A 115 20.80 -23.34 -23.80
CA ILE A 115 19.82 -22.66 -24.63
C ILE A 115 20.45 -22.43 -26.00
N GLU A 116 19.86 -23.07 -26.99
CA GLU A 116 20.20 -22.92 -28.39
C GLU A 116 19.12 -22.09 -29.09
N LEU A 117 19.49 -20.93 -29.61
CA LEU A 117 18.57 -20.00 -30.25
C LEU A 117 18.80 -19.94 -31.76
N SER A 118 17.72 -19.70 -32.48
CA SER A 118 17.70 -19.52 -33.94
C SER A 118 18.23 -18.14 -34.34
N SER A 119 18.17 -17.15 -33.43
CA SER A 119 18.80 -15.84 -33.57
C SER A 119 19.46 -15.38 -32.26
N ARG A 120 19.95 -14.14 -32.22
CA ARG A 120 20.45 -13.50 -30.99
C ARG A 120 19.35 -12.98 -30.06
N TYR A 121 18.09 -12.98 -30.50
CA TYR A 121 16.98 -12.38 -29.79
C TYR A 121 16.16 -13.42 -29.02
N ALA A 122 15.70 -13.03 -27.83
CA ALA A 122 14.84 -13.83 -26.99
C ALA A 122 13.73 -12.98 -26.37
N GLU A 123 12.55 -13.59 -26.20
CA GLU A 123 11.47 -13.04 -25.37
C GLU A 123 11.44 -13.80 -24.04
N PHE A 124 11.43 -13.06 -22.93
CA PHE A 124 11.18 -13.61 -21.61
C PHE A 124 9.75 -13.29 -21.22
N GLU A 125 9.00 -14.29 -20.79
CA GLU A 125 7.66 -14.15 -20.20
C GLU A 125 7.69 -14.76 -18.80
N THR A 126 7.32 -13.95 -17.83
CA THR A 126 7.40 -14.31 -16.41
C THR A 126 6.04 -14.18 -15.77
N SER A 127 5.66 -15.12 -14.90
CA SER A 127 4.39 -15.07 -14.19
C SER A 127 4.53 -15.59 -12.76
N GLY A 128 4.01 -14.84 -11.81
CA GLY A 128 4.13 -15.17 -10.40
C GLY A 128 3.54 -14.12 -9.46
N PHE A 129 3.57 -14.45 -8.16
CA PHE A 129 3.28 -13.50 -7.10
C PHE A 129 4.53 -12.65 -6.83
N PHE A 130 4.33 -11.43 -6.36
CA PHE A 130 5.41 -10.46 -6.13
C PHE A 130 5.21 -9.75 -4.80
N TYR A 131 6.31 -9.26 -4.23
CA TYR A 131 6.21 -8.35 -3.09
C TYR A 131 5.74 -6.97 -3.57
N ASN A 132 4.62 -6.49 -3.04
CA ASN A 132 4.06 -5.18 -3.33
C ASN A 132 4.79 -4.13 -2.47
N GLU A 133 5.60 -3.30 -3.12
CA GLU A 133 6.43 -2.30 -2.45
C GLU A 133 5.62 -1.12 -1.88
N CYS A 134 4.38 -0.91 -2.35
CA CYS A 134 3.53 0.20 -1.92
C CYS A 134 2.78 -0.08 -0.62
N ASP A 135 2.38 -1.34 -0.37
CA ASP A 135 1.66 -1.75 0.85
C ASP A 135 2.45 -2.73 1.74
N SER A 136 3.66 -3.11 1.32
CA SER A 136 4.55 -4.02 2.04
C SER A 136 3.97 -5.43 2.26
N SER A 137 3.16 -5.92 1.32
CA SER A 137 2.52 -7.24 1.40
C SER A 137 2.86 -8.13 0.20
N LEU A 138 2.60 -9.43 0.32
CA LEU A 138 2.65 -10.35 -0.81
C LEU A 138 1.41 -10.17 -1.68
N SER A 139 1.60 -10.11 -2.99
CA SER A 139 0.51 -9.92 -3.94
C SER A 139 -0.56 -11.02 -3.83
N LYS A 140 -1.83 -10.65 -3.98
CA LYS A 140 -2.97 -11.58 -3.89
C LYS A 140 -3.28 -12.27 -5.21
N ALA A 141 -2.77 -11.74 -6.32
CA ALA A 141 -2.85 -12.34 -7.64
C ALA A 141 -1.48 -12.36 -8.31
N GLN A 142 -1.34 -13.25 -9.29
CA GLN A 142 -0.16 -13.29 -10.15
C GLN A 142 -0.27 -12.22 -11.22
N ILE A 143 0.87 -11.66 -11.61
CA ILE A 143 0.99 -10.77 -12.77
C ILE A 143 1.91 -11.42 -13.79
N THR A 144 1.85 -10.92 -15.03
CA THR A 144 2.75 -11.36 -16.10
C THR A 144 3.59 -10.19 -16.57
N LEU A 145 4.92 -10.36 -16.59
CA LEU A 145 5.86 -9.38 -17.14
C LEU A 145 6.64 -9.99 -18.30
N LYS A 146 7.01 -9.14 -19.26
CA LYS A 146 7.70 -9.54 -20.49
C LYS A 146 8.95 -8.69 -20.69
N ALA A 147 9.96 -9.27 -21.32
CA ALA A 147 11.16 -8.55 -21.76
C ALA A 147 11.62 -9.06 -23.12
N LEU A 148 12.19 -8.17 -23.92
CA LEU A 148 12.92 -8.52 -25.16
C LEU A 148 14.40 -8.26 -24.92
N ALA A 149 15.23 -9.24 -25.24
CA ALA A 149 16.66 -9.16 -25.01
C ALA A 149 17.46 -9.68 -26.19
N ASP A 150 18.65 -9.09 -26.33
CA ASP A 150 19.70 -9.54 -27.20
C ASP A 150 20.73 -10.30 -26.37
N VAL A 151 20.68 -11.63 -26.43
CA VAL A 151 21.49 -12.49 -25.56
C VAL A 151 22.85 -12.82 -26.17
N SER A 152 23.26 -12.19 -27.27
CA SER A 152 24.57 -12.46 -27.89
C SER A 152 25.74 -12.21 -26.93
N ALA A 153 25.79 -11.02 -26.33
CA ALA A 153 26.88 -10.58 -25.46
C ALA A 153 26.61 -10.79 -23.95
N ASN A 154 25.34 -10.86 -23.55
CA ASN A 154 24.95 -10.94 -22.14
C ASN A 154 24.05 -12.15 -21.86
N SER A 155 24.42 -12.96 -20.87
CA SER A 155 23.60 -14.07 -20.38
C SER A 155 22.74 -13.68 -19.18
N LYS A 156 22.92 -12.49 -18.61
CA LYS A 156 22.08 -11.94 -17.54
C LYS A 156 21.00 -11.03 -18.13
N VAL A 157 19.74 -11.41 -17.98
CA VAL A 157 18.57 -10.65 -18.45
C VAL A 157 17.56 -10.52 -17.32
N ASN A 158 17.39 -9.32 -16.79
CA ASN A 158 16.36 -9.02 -15.80
C ASN A 158 15.02 -8.76 -16.50
N VAL A 159 13.92 -9.12 -15.84
CA VAL A 159 12.55 -8.80 -16.26
C VAL A 159 11.95 -7.88 -15.21
N ASN A 160 11.58 -6.67 -15.60
CA ASN A 160 11.02 -5.65 -14.70
C ASN A 160 9.89 -4.88 -15.38
N LEU A 161 9.27 -3.93 -14.65
CA LEU A 161 8.15 -3.18 -15.22
C LEU A 161 8.53 -2.38 -16.47
N LEU A 162 9.72 -1.78 -16.52
CA LEU A 162 10.18 -1.02 -17.69
C LEU A 162 10.30 -1.92 -18.92
N THR A 163 10.91 -3.11 -18.77
CA THR A 163 11.02 -4.08 -19.87
C THR A 163 9.66 -4.49 -20.44
N HIS A 164 8.63 -4.49 -19.60
CA HIS A 164 7.28 -4.87 -20.00
C HIS A 164 6.55 -3.71 -20.69
N LEU A 165 6.63 -2.49 -20.13
CA LEU A 165 5.95 -1.32 -20.70
C LEU A 165 6.50 -0.93 -22.09
N GLU A 166 7.79 -1.14 -22.34
CA GLU A 166 8.39 -0.89 -23.66
C GLU A 166 8.17 -2.04 -24.66
N TYR A 167 7.79 -3.24 -24.19
CA TYR A 167 7.79 -4.48 -24.98
C TYR A 167 7.04 -4.35 -26.31
N ALA A 168 5.79 -3.86 -26.26
CA ALA A 168 4.95 -3.73 -27.45
C ALA A 168 5.53 -2.68 -28.42
N ARG A 169 6.00 -1.56 -27.87
CA ARG A 169 6.61 -0.46 -28.62
C ARG A 169 7.85 -0.90 -29.39
N VAL A 170 8.74 -1.68 -28.76
CA VAL A 170 9.94 -2.20 -29.43
C VAL A 170 9.57 -3.12 -30.59
N LYS A 171 8.60 -4.01 -30.42
CA LYS A 171 8.14 -4.89 -31.53
C LYS A 171 7.53 -4.08 -32.66
N HIS A 172 6.77 -3.03 -32.35
CA HIS A 172 6.18 -2.14 -33.34
C HIS A 172 7.27 -1.47 -34.19
N LEU A 173 8.28 -0.88 -33.54
CA LEU A 173 9.40 -0.19 -34.21
C LEU A 173 10.24 -1.14 -35.08
N VAL A 174 10.56 -2.34 -34.58
CA VAL A 174 11.33 -3.33 -35.36
C VAL A 174 10.53 -3.85 -36.56
N LYS A 175 9.23 -4.08 -36.40
CA LYS A 175 8.33 -4.43 -37.52
C LYS A 175 8.27 -3.31 -38.57
N GLY A 176 8.43 -2.05 -38.15
CA GLY A 176 8.60 -0.89 -39.03
C GLY A 176 9.97 -0.80 -39.72
N GLY A 177 10.87 -1.74 -39.48
CA GLY A 177 12.21 -1.82 -40.08
C GLY A 177 13.33 -1.19 -39.25
N MET A 178 13.04 -0.72 -38.03
CA MET A 178 14.07 -0.17 -37.14
C MET A 178 14.97 -1.28 -36.59
N ALA A 179 16.27 -1.02 -36.47
CA ALA A 179 17.19 -1.94 -35.82
C ALA A 179 16.84 -2.10 -34.33
N PHE A 180 16.93 -3.32 -33.79
CA PHE A 180 16.54 -3.64 -32.41
C PHE A 180 17.12 -2.69 -31.35
N ALA A 181 18.42 -2.40 -31.41
CA ALA A 181 19.08 -1.53 -30.43
C ALA A 181 18.57 -0.07 -30.49
N GLU A 182 18.27 0.44 -31.69
CA GLU A 182 17.69 1.78 -31.86
C GLU A 182 16.22 1.81 -31.41
N ALA A 183 15.47 0.75 -31.71
CA ALA A 183 14.08 0.59 -31.27
C ALA A 183 13.97 0.57 -29.73
N LYS A 184 14.86 -0.16 -29.05
CA LYS A 184 14.98 -0.16 -27.59
C LYS A 184 15.25 1.23 -27.05
N LYS A 185 16.29 1.89 -27.52
CA LYS A 185 16.67 3.25 -27.07
C LYS A 185 15.56 4.28 -27.31
N GLN A 186 14.83 4.17 -28.42
CA GLN A 186 13.69 5.04 -28.70
C GLN A 186 12.53 4.78 -27.72
N ALA A 187 12.12 3.51 -27.57
CA ALA A 187 11.03 3.14 -26.67
C ALA A 187 11.32 3.52 -25.21
N GLU A 188 12.55 3.29 -24.73
CA GLU A 188 13.01 3.69 -23.40
C GLU A 188 12.83 5.20 -23.18
N ARG A 189 13.30 6.03 -24.13
CA ARG A 189 13.20 7.49 -24.05
C ARG A 189 11.77 8.00 -24.12
N GLU A 190 10.93 7.37 -24.95
CA GLU A 190 9.50 7.67 -25.02
C GLU A 190 8.82 7.32 -23.70
N LEU A 191 9.12 6.16 -23.12
CA LEU A 191 8.55 5.70 -21.85
C LEU A 191 8.91 6.64 -20.69
N LEU A 192 10.18 7.03 -20.56
CA LEU A 192 10.62 7.94 -19.49
C LEU A 192 9.96 9.31 -19.57
N LYS A 193 9.72 9.82 -20.78
CA LYS A 193 9.03 11.10 -20.99
C LYS A 193 7.59 11.09 -20.46
N VAL A 194 6.90 9.94 -20.50
CA VAL A 194 5.54 9.81 -19.94
C VAL A 194 5.52 10.18 -18.45
N PHE A 195 6.62 9.93 -17.73
CA PHE A 195 6.77 10.23 -16.31
C PHE A 195 7.57 11.51 -16.03
N ALA A 196 7.75 12.36 -17.04
CA ALA A 196 8.55 13.59 -16.98
C ALA A 196 10.05 13.40 -16.66
N ILE A 197 10.57 12.18 -16.78
CA ILE A 197 11.98 11.85 -16.53
C ILE A 197 12.81 12.16 -17.79
N LYS A 198 13.80 13.04 -17.65
CA LYS A 198 14.69 13.48 -18.75
C LYS A 198 16.02 12.72 -18.79
N ASP A 199 16.34 12.00 -17.73
CA ASP A 199 17.54 11.18 -17.64
C ASP A 199 17.54 10.04 -18.65
N ASP A 200 18.70 9.76 -19.25
CA ASP A 200 18.93 8.47 -19.88
C ASP A 200 19.24 7.42 -18.78
N ILE A 201 18.74 6.20 -18.97
CA ILE A 201 19.03 5.01 -18.15
C ILE A 201 19.82 3.98 -18.96
N SER A 202 20.41 2.99 -18.29
CA SER A 202 20.91 1.78 -18.96
C SER A 202 19.74 0.92 -19.46
N SER A 203 19.97 0.03 -20.42
CA SER A 203 18.90 -0.84 -20.96
C SER A 203 18.16 -1.56 -19.83
N PRO A 204 16.81 -1.51 -19.79
CA PRO A 204 16.00 -2.00 -18.67
C PRO A 204 16.32 -3.42 -18.19
N GLU A 205 16.68 -4.33 -19.09
CA GLU A 205 17.05 -5.71 -18.79
C GLU A 205 18.36 -5.86 -18.01
N ASN A 206 19.12 -4.78 -17.82
CA ASN A 206 20.33 -4.76 -17.00
C ASN A 206 20.12 -4.09 -15.63
N ILE A 207 18.92 -3.56 -15.35
CA ILE A 207 18.61 -2.81 -14.13
C ILE A 207 18.08 -3.75 -13.05
N SER A 208 18.56 -3.63 -11.82
CA SER A 208 17.92 -4.19 -10.64
C SER A 208 17.55 -3.11 -9.61
N ILE A 209 16.42 -3.28 -8.92
CA ILE A 209 15.95 -2.39 -7.85
C ILE A 209 16.95 -2.37 -6.68
N ALA A 210 17.75 -3.41 -6.50
CA ALA A 210 18.69 -3.56 -5.40
C ALA A 210 20.07 -2.91 -5.64
N ASP A 211 20.30 -2.29 -6.81
CA ASP A 211 21.63 -1.78 -7.21
C ASP A 211 22.01 -0.42 -6.62
N GLY A 212 21.08 0.27 -5.92
CA GLY A 212 21.39 1.54 -5.24
C GLY A 212 21.83 2.68 -6.16
N ASN A 213 21.54 2.60 -7.46
CA ASN A 213 21.97 3.60 -8.44
C ASN A 213 20.77 4.33 -9.08
N LYS A 214 21.06 5.33 -9.93
CA LYS A 214 20.04 6.11 -10.65
C LYS A 214 19.03 5.23 -11.39
N ASN A 215 19.51 4.20 -12.10
CA ASN A 215 18.65 3.33 -12.90
C ASN A 215 17.65 2.57 -12.01
N ALA A 216 18.12 2.10 -10.84
CA ALA A 216 17.29 1.44 -9.84
C ALA A 216 16.21 2.38 -9.28
N SER A 217 16.58 3.63 -8.97
CA SER A 217 15.63 4.65 -8.49
C SER A 217 14.57 5.00 -9.54
N VAL A 218 14.93 5.11 -10.82
CA VAL A 218 13.97 5.35 -11.93
C VAL A 218 12.99 4.18 -12.08
N LEU A 219 13.50 2.93 -12.06
CA LEU A 219 12.67 1.74 -12.11
C LEU A 219 11.67 1.74 -10.94
N LEU A 220 12.12 2.01 -9.72
CA LEU A 220 11.26 2.02 -8.54
C LEU A 220 10.23 3.16 -8.56
N ALA A 221 10.60 4.34 -9.06
CA ALA A 221 9.67 5.47 -9.23
C ALA A 221 8.52 5.10 -10.17
N ILE A 222 8.82 4.61 -11.38
CA ILE A 222 7.80 4.22 -12.35
C ILE A 222 6.99 3.03 -11.85
N SER A 223 7.67 2.01 -11.31
CA SER A 223 7.06 0.81 -10.73
C SER A 223 5.98 1.15 -9.70
N SER A 224 6.32 2.05 -8.80
CA SER A 224 5.50 2.37 -7.65
C SER A 224 4.40 3.40 -7.96
N VAL A 225 4.62 4.34 -8.89
CA VAL A 225 3.59 5.23 -9.43
C VAL A 225 2.52 4.44 -10.18
N MET A 226 2.92 3.49 -11.03
CA MET A 226 1.98 2.68 -11.81
C MET A 226 1.08 1.83 -10.90
N LEU A 227 1.62 1.33 -9.79
CA LEU A 227 0.91 0.48 -8.83
C LEU A 227 0.02 1.26 -7.85
N TYR A 228 0.31 2.55 -7.62
CA TYR A 228 -0.39 3.34 -6.60
C TYR A 228 -1.92 3.24 -6.70
N GLY A 229 -2.55 2.93 -5.57
CA GLY A 229 -4.00 2.88 -5.39
C GLY A 229 -4.71 1.73 -6.09
N LYS A 230 -3.99 0.71 -6.58
CA LYS A 230 -4.56 -0.39 -7.38
C LYS A 230 -4.37 -1.74 -6.70
N SER A 231 -5.38 -2.60 -6.81
CA SER A 231 -5.22 -4.05 -6.62
C SER A 231 -4.40 -4.65 -7.75
N GLU A 232 -3.94 -5.89 -7.60
CA GLU A 232 -3.13 -6.59 -8.61
C GLU A 232 -3.88 -6.80 -9.94
N ALA A 233 -5.19 -7.01 -9.87
CA ALA A 233 -6.03 -7.16 -11.05
C ALA A 233 -6.17 -5.83 -11.80
N GLU A 234 -6.49 -4.75 -11.09
CA GLU A 234 -6.56 -3.39 -11.64
C GLU A 234 -5.20 -2.94 -12.18
N PHE A 235 -4.11 -3.33 -11.51
CA PHE A 235 -2.75 -3.05 -11.98
C PHE A 235 -2.43 -3.77 -13.30
N SER A 236 -2.82 -5.04 -13.43
CA SER A 236 -2.65 -5.81 -14.67
C SER A 236 -3.47 -5.23 -15.82
N GLU A 237 -4.71 -4.85 -15.56
CA GLU A 237 -5.57 -4.14 -16.51
C GLU A 237 -4.93 -2.80 -16.92
N PHE A 238 -4.46 -2.02 -15.95
CA PHE A 238 -3.84 -0.72 -16.18
C PHE A 238 -2.57 -0.82 -17.05
N ILE A 239 -1.70 -1.78 -16.79
CA ILE A 239 -0.52 -2.06 -17.63
C ILE A 239 -0.94 -2.40 -19.06
N SER A 240 -2.00 -3.18 -19.24
CA SER A 240 -2.49 -3.57 -20.56
C SER A 240 -3.01 -2.37 -21.36
N HIS A 241 -3.79 -1.49 -20.72
CA HIS A 241 -4.25 -0.24 -21.35
C HIS A 241 -3.08 0.68 -21.69
N PHE A 242 -2.15 0.88 -20.74
CA PHE A 242 -0.93 1.65 -20.97
C PHE A 242 -0.17 1.14 -22.19
N SER A 243 0.11 -0.16 -22.23
CA SER A 243 0.92 -0.76 -23.30
C SER A 243 0.25 -0.64 -24.67
N THR A 244 -1.10 -0.70 -24.70
CA THR A 244 -1.89 -0.57 -25.93
C THR A 244 -1.83 0.86 -26.48
N ASP A 245 -2.02 1.86 -25.61
CA ASP A 245 -1.97 3.28 -25.98
C ASP A 245 -0.54 3.66 -26.43
N PHE A 246 0.46 3.21 -25.69
CA PHE A 246 1.87 3.51 -25.92
C PHE A 246 2.45 2.88 -27.21
N GLU A 247 1.93 1.75 -27.68
CA GLU A 247 2.54 0.92 -28.74
C GLU A 247 2.82 1.71 -30.04
N ALA A 248 1.82 2.44 -30.53
CA ALA A 248 1.83 2.96 -31.90
C ALA A 248 2.72 4.19 -32.07
N ASN A 249 2.78 5.07 -31.07
CA ASN A 249 3.44 6.37 -31.17
C ASN A 249 4.38 6.71 -29.99
N GLY A 250 4.42 5.89 -28.93
CA GLY A 250 5.21 6.19 -27.73
C GLY A 250 4.64 7.34 -26.88
N ILE A 251 3.35 7.64 -27.03
CA ILE A 251 2.63 8.71 -26.32
C ILE A 251 1.46 8.06 -25.56
N ILE A 252 1.06 8.66 -24.44
CA ILE A 252 -0.17 8.31 -23.73
C ILE A 252 -1.23 9.36 -24.07
N ASP A 253 -2.16 9.00 -24.96
CA ASP A 253 -3.25 9.85 -25.41
C ASP A 253 -4.51 9.66 -24.54
N GLU A 254 -4.65 8.52 -23.85
CA GLU A 254 -5.77 8.25 -22.96
C GLU A 254 -5.71 9.07 -21.66
N ALA A 255 -6.68 9.98 -21.49
CA ALA A 255 -6.76 10.85 -20.33
C ALA A 255 -6.87 10.10 -18.98
N ASN A 256 -7.50 8.92 -18.96
CA ASN A 256 -7.62 8.11 -17.75
C ASN A 256 -6.25 7.56 -17.29
N ILE A 257 -5.40 7.17 -18.24
CA ILE A 257 -4.05 6.69 -17.95
C ILE A 257 -3.21 7.83 -17.38
N SER A 258 -3.20 8.96 -18.08
CA SER A 258 -2.53 10.19 -17.61
C SER A 258 -3.00 10.63 -16.23
N LYS A 259 -4.31 10.58 -15.96
CA LYS A 259 -4.87 10.92 -14.64
C LYS A 259 -4.38 9.98 -13.55
N SER A 260 -4.39 8.66 -13.79
CA SER A 260 -3.93 7.68 -12.80
C SER A 260 -2.43 7.81 -12.51
N ILE A 261 -1.60 8.11 -13.53
CA ILE A 261 -0.17 8.40 -13.33
C ILE A 261 0.00 9.63 -12.44
N LYS A 262 -0.71 10.74 -12.73
CA LYS A 262 -0.65 11.96 -11.91
C LYS A 262 -1.10 11.74 -10.47
N GLU A 263 -2.15 10.94 -10.26
CA GLU A 263 -2.60 10.56 -8.92
C GLU A 263 -1.53 9.75 -8.18
N GLY A 264 -0.85 8.83 -8.87
CA GLY A 264 0.28 8.08 -8.33
C GLY A 264 1.45 8.99 -7.96
N GLN A 265 1.84 9.90 -8.84
CA GLN A 265 2.95 10.83 -8.59
C GLN A 265 2.69 11.73 -7.38
N LYS A 266 1.50 12.36 -7.30
CA LYS A 266 1.12 13.28 -6.22
C LYS A 266 1.16 12.66 -4.83
N ASN A 267 0.78 11.39 -4.73
CA ASN A 267 0.56 10.74 -3.44
C ASN A 267 1.69 9.81 -3.02
N GLN A 268 2.74 9.72 -3.83
CA GLN A 268 3.81 8.76 -3.59
C GLN A 268 4.60 9.07 -2.32
N LYS A 269 5.15 8.01 -1.72
CA LYS A 269 6.00 8.07 -0.52
C LYS A 269 7.34 7.37 -0.74
N PRO A 270 8.28 7.99 -1.50
CA PRO A 270 9.55 7.35 -1.86
C PRO A 270 10.38 6.80 -0.71
N ASP A 271 10.52 7.54 0.40
CA ASP A 271 11.28 7.09 1.56
C ASP A 271 10.70 5.81 2.16
N ARG A 272 9.37 5.75 2.33
CA ARG A 272 8.67 4.58 2.90
C ARG A 272 8.88 3.34 2.04
N ILE A 273 8.80 3.50 0.72
CA ILE A 273 8.97 2.40 -0.23
C ILE A 273 10.43 1.94 -0.26
N ALA A 274 11.38 2.88 -0.29
CA ALA A 274 12.80 2.55 -0.22
C ALA A 274 13.15 1.80 1.08
N HIS A 275 12.57 2.21 2.21
CA HIS A 275 12.71 1.52 3.49
C HIS A 275 12.06 0.14 3.51
N ALA A 276 10.82 0.01 3.03
CA ALA A 276 10.12 -1.27 2.93
C ALA A 276 10.91 -2.28 2.09
N MET A 277 11.50 -1.82 0.98
CA MET A 277 12.34 -2.66 0.14
C MET A 277 13.64 -3.08 0.84
N LYS A 278 14.36 -2.15 1.48
CA LYS A 278 15.56 -2.50 2.29
C LYS A 278 15.25 -3.56 3.35
N ARG A 279 14.11 -3.41 4.03
CA ARG A 279 13.63 -4.35 5.05
C ARG A 279 13.34 -5.72 4.43
N TYR A 280 12.55 -5.78 3.36
CA TYR A 280 12.23 -7.04 2.67
C TYR A 280 13.49 -7.82 2.27
N TYR A 281 14.46 -7.14 1.65
CA TYR A 281 15.74 -7.78 1.29
C TYR A 281 16.51 -8.28 2.52
N SER A 282 16.57 -7.47 3.58
CA SER A 282 17.28 -7.83 4.82
C SER A 282 16.64 -9.03 5.53
N GLU A 283 15.31 -9.11 5.60
CA GLU A 283 14.57 -10.26 6.15
C GLU A 283 14.82 -11.55 5.36
N LYS A 284 15.08 -11.43 4.06
CA LYS A 284 15.48 -12.54 3.18
C LYS A 284 16.99 -12.81 3.19
N GLY A 285 17.74 -12.18 4.11
CA GLY A 285 19.17 -12.42 4.30
C GLY A 285 20.08 -11.77 3.26
N ARG A 286 19.58 -10.82 2.46
CA ARG A 286 20.36 -10.09 1.45
C ARG A 286 20.40 -8.61 1.80
N LYS A 287 21.59 -8.02 1.85
CA LYS A 287 21.72 -6.56 1.91
C LYS A 287 21.42 -5.98 0.52
N ALA A 288 20.46 -5.07 0.42
CA ALA A 288 20.16 -4.32 -0.80
C ALA A 288 20.34 -2.81 -0.56
N GLU A 289 20.86 -2.12 -1.56
CA GLU A 289 20.91 -0.66 -1.57
C GLU A 289 19.71 -0.15 -2.35
N VAL A 290 18.77 0.47 -1.64
CA VAL A 290 17.57 1.08 -2.25
C VAL A 290 17.57 2.55 -1.88
N ASN A 291 17.83 3.42 -2.85
CA ASN A 291 17.89 4.84 -2.58
C ASN A 291 16.51 5.47 -2.62
N ASP A 292 16.40 6.64 -1.99
CA ASP A 292 15.27 7.52 -2.25
C ASP A 292 15.18 7.83 -3.76
N PHE A 293 13.96 7.93 -4.25
CA PHE A 293 13.66 8.14 -5.67
C PHE A 293 12.73 9.33 -5.90
N SER A 294 12.59 10.22 -4.91
CA SER A 294 11.77 11.44 -5.03
C SER A 294 12.20 12.33 -6.20
N ALA A 295 13.50 12.37 -6.51
CA ALA A 295 14.06 13.11 -7.64
C ALA A 295 13.56 12.65 -9.03
N TYR A 296 12.82 11.54 -9.11
CA TYR A 296 12.27 11.00 -10.35
C TYR A 296 10.73 11.00 -10.36
N ILE A 297 10.11 11.85 -9.54
CA ILE A 297 8.65 12.00 -9.44
C ILE A 297 8.27 13.47 -9.62
N ASP A 298 7.32 13.71 -10.52
CA ASP A 298 6.63 15.00 -10.71
C ASP A 298 5.47 15.10 -9.70
N PHE A 299 5.78 15.51 -8.48
CA PHE A 299 4.82 15.56 -7.37
C PHE A 299 3.70 16.57 -7.60
N ASN A 300 3.95 17.65 -8.34
CA ASN A 300 2.95 18.67 -8.59
C ASN A 300 2.05 18.32 -9.80
N GLY A 301 2.53 17.44 -10.69
CA GLY A 301 1.82 16.87 -11.84
C GLY A 301 1.73 17.80 -13.05
N ASP A 302 2.63 18.78 -13.19
CA ASP A 302 2.69 19.75 -14.29
C ASP A 302 3.43 19.23 -15.52
N GLY A 303 4.01 18.03 -15.45
CA GLY A 303 4.77 17.38 -16.51
C GLY A 303 6.25 17.78 -16.53
N ILE A 304 6.76 18.43 -15.49
CA ILE A 304 8.14 18.88 -15.35
C ILE A 304 8.64 18.54 -13.95
N ILE A 305 9.69 17.73 -13.85
CA ILE A 305 10.40 17.53 -12.58
C ILE A 305 11.32 18.72 -12.34
N ASP A 306 11.00 19.58 -11.36
CA ASP A 306 11.77 20.75 -10.97
C ASP A 306 11.78 20.99 -9.43
N ASP A 307 12.20 22.19 -9.01
CA ASP A 307 12.29 22.56 -7.59
C ASP A 307 10.93 22.72 -6.89
N LYS A 308 9.82 22.72 -7.63
CA LYS A 308 8.46 22.73 -7.09
C LYS A 308 7.95 21.32 -6.75
N ASP A 309 8.67 20.27 -7.12
CA ASP A 309 8.39 18.89 -6.75
C ASP A 309 9.02 18.54 -5.40
N GLU A 310 8.93 19.46 -4.44
CA GLU A 310 9.50 19.28 -3.11
C GLU A 310 8.76 18.15 -2.38
N TYR A 311 9.41 16.99 -2.35
CA TYR A 311 9.00 15.91 -1.48
C TYR A 311 9.42 16.23 -0.05
N VAL A 312 8.46 16.43 0.84
CA VAL A 312 8.73 16.46 2.28
C VAL A 312 8.77 15.03 2.77
N PRO A 313 9.96 14.45 3.08
CA PRO A 313 10.08 13.06 3.43
C PRO A 313 9.27 12.77 4.68
N TYR A 314 8.64 11.62 4.70
CA TYR A 314 8.20 11.06 5.96
C TYR A 314 9.48 10.74 6.75
N VAL A 315 9.61 11.29 7.95
CA VAL A 315 10.84 11.14 8.71
C VAL A 315 10.88 9.71 9.28
N LEU A 316 11.32 8.74 8.49
CA LEU A 316 11.81 7.46 8.99
C LEU A 316 13.21 7.71 9.54
N ILE A 317 13.28 8.31 10.73
CA ILE A 317 14.59 8.55 11.28
C ILE A 317 15.15 7.22 11.82
N SER A 318 16.12 6.72 11.06
CA SER A 318 16.88 5.50 11.28
C SER A 318 17.38 5.40 12.72
N SER A 319 17.45 4.17 13.22
CA SER A 319 18.17 3.80 14.45
C SER A 319 19.70 3.98 14.34
N ASP A 320 20.21 4.51 13.22
CA ASP A 320 21.64 4.80 13.09
C ASP A 320 22.00 6.04 13.91
N ASN A 321 22.82 5.79 14.92
CA ASN A 321 22.91 6.54 16.15
C ASN A 321 23.96 7.66 16.06
N SER A 322 23.97 8.44 14.97
CA SER A 322 25.09 9.36 14.69
C SER A 322 24.73 10.74 14.12
N TYR A 323 23.46 11.15 14.15
CA TYR A 323 23.07 12.53 13.84
C TYR A 323 22.15 13.11 14.92
N TRP A 324 22.62 14.15 15.60
CA TRP A 324 21.91 14.83 16.69
C TRP A 324 21.14 16.04 16.16
N PRO A 325 19.81 16.09 16.29
CA PRO A 325 19.00 17.20 15.79
C PRO A 325 19.22 18.53 16.55
N PRO A 326 19.23 19.69 15.88
CA PRO A 326 19.03 20.99 16.52
C PRO A 326 17.66 21.09 17.24
N ILE A 327 17.52 21.99 18.23
CA ILE A 327 16.29 22.19 19.04
C ILE A 327 15.00 22.29 18.20
N HIS A 328 15.08 22.93 17.03
CA HIS A 328 13.97 23.09 16.09
C HIS A 328 13.41 21.74 15.60
N GLU A 329 14.24 20.71 15.42
CA GLU A 329 13.80 19.39 14.97
C GLU A 329 12.98 18.65 16.06
N LEU A 330 13.31 18.82 17.34
CA LEU A 330 12.51 18.24 18.44
C LEU A 330 11.11 18.86 18.53
N GLN A 331 11.04 20.18 18.35
CA GLN A 331 9.76 20.90 18.26
C GLN A 331 8.97 20.41 17.05
N ASN A 332 9.61 20.23 15.89
CA ASN A 332 8.94 19.73 14.70
C ASN A 332 8.40 18.31 14.88
N MET A 333 9.15 17.43 15.54
CA MET A 333 8.71 16.07 15.85
C MET A 333 7.43 16.07 16.71
N VAL A 334 7.40 16.85 17.79
CA VAL A 334 6.21 16.95 18.65
C VAL A 334 5.04 17.65 17.92
N ASN A 335 5.32 18.74 17.19
CA ASN A 335 4.33 19.46 16.39
C ASN A 335 3.70 18.58 15.29
N TYR A 336 4.44 17.59 14.80
CA TYR A 336 3.92 16.62 13.87
C TYR A 336 2.88 15.69 14.53
N VAL A 337 3.18 15.16 15.73
CA VAL A 337 2.21 14.39 16.53
C VAL A 337 0.95 15.22 16.81
N PHE A 338 1.09 16.51 17.12
CA PHE A 338 -0.04 17.43 17.28
C PHE A 338 -0.91 17.54 16.04
N ARG A 339 -0.29 17.78 14.88
CA ARG A 339 -1.02 17.92 13.60
C ARG A 339 -1.77 16.64 13.24
N GLN A 340 -1.15 15.48 13.45
CA GLN A 340 -1.82 14.21 13.18
C GLN A 340 -2.96 13.94 14.17
N ALA A 341 -2.76 14.22 15.46
CA ALA A 341 -3.82 14.12 16.46
C ALA A 341 -5.03 15.01 16.12
N MET A 342 -4.80 16.21 15.58
CA MET A 342 -5.87 17.07 15.07
C MET A 342 -6.66 16.39 13.92
N GLU A 343 -5.96 15.83 12.94
CA GLU A 343 -6.60 15.16 11.80
C GLU A 343 -7.36 13.90 12.24
N TYR A 344 -6.82 13.12 13.17
CA TYR A 344 -7.54 12.01 13.78
C TYR A 344 -8.83 12.45 14.47
N ILE A 345 -8.81 13.55 15.23
CA ILE A 345 -10.04 14.06 15.87
C ILE A 345 -11.06 14.52 14.84
N LYS A 346 -10.65 15.10 13.70
CA LYS A 346 -11.59 15.43 12.62
C LYS A 346 -12.27 14.17 12.07
N LEU A 347 -11.49 13.14 11.74
CA LEU A 347 -12.01 11.86 11.27
C LEU A 347 -12.94 11.20 12.30
N GLN A 348 -12.57 11.25 13.58
CA GLN A 348 -13.43 10.78 14.67
C GLN A 348 -14.75 11.56 14.71
N LEU A 349 -14.71 12.88 14.61
CA LEU A 349 -15.92 13.72 14.65
C LEU A 349 -16.81 13.51 13.43
N GLU A 350 -16.25 13.21 12.26
CA GLU A 350 -17.01 12.78 11.08
C GLU A 350 -17.75 11.46 11.35
N LEU A 351 -17.06 10.47 11.94
CA LEU A 351 -17.69 9.20 12.35
C LEU A 351 -18.78 9.41 13.40
N GLU A 352 -18.58 10.33 14.34
CA GLU A 352 -19.60 10.73 15.29
C GLU A 352 -20.78 11.43 14.59
N ALA A 353 -20.54 12.29 13.60
CA ALA A 353 -21.60 12.97 12.85
C ALA A 353 -22.55 11.97 12.16
N PHE A 354 -22.02 10.88 11.61
CA PHE A 354 -22.86 9.79 11.09
C PHE A 354 -23.79 9.20 12.16
N ARG A 355 -23.31 9.00 13.40
CA ARG A 355 -24.14 8.53 14.53
C ARG A 355 -25.25 9.52 14.90
N PHE A 356 -25.03 10.81 14.73
CA PHE A 356 -26.04 11.86 14.97
C PHE A 356 -27.03 12.03 13.80
N GLY A 357 -26.86 11.28 12.71
CA GLY A 357 -27.79 11.29 11.57
C GLY A 357 -27.70 12.57 10.71
N SER A 358 -26.59 13.30 10.76
CA SER A 358 -26.35 14.47 9.91
C SER A 358 -26.29 14.10 8.42
N GLU A 359 -25.89 12.87 8.09
CA GLU A 359 -25.94 12.30 6.73
C GLU A 359 -26.96 11.16 6.63
N ARG A 360 -28.26 11.51 6.68
CA ARG A 360 -29.36 10.54 6.59
C ARG A 360 -29.17 9.57 5.41
N GLY A 361 -28.94 8.30 5.73
CA GLY A 361 -28.89 7.20 4.76
C GLY A 361 -27.54 6.48 4.65
N ARG A 362 -26.46 7.00 5.24
CA ARG A 362 -25.15 6.31 5.24
C ARG A 362 -24.96 5.50 6.53
N MET A 363 -24.70 4.21 6.38
CA MET A 363 -24.40 3.29 7.48
C MET A 363 -22.89 3.15 7.61
N ILE A 364 -22.35 3.27 8.84
CA ILE A 364 -20.95 2.91 9.10
C ILE A 364 -20.84 1.38 8.96
N THR A 365 -19.88 0.90 8.17
CA THR A 365 -19.61 -0.53 7.98
C THR A 365 -18.11 -0.79 8.10
N ALA A 366 -17.71 -2.06 8.28
CA ALA A 366 -16.30 -2.43 8.36
C ALA A 366 -15.51 -2.07 7.08
N ASP A 367 -16.17 -1.96 5.92
CA ASP A 367 -15.57 -1.60 4.64
C ASP A 367 -15.56 -0.08 4.36
N SER A 368 -16.02 0.74 5.30
CA SER A 368 -16.08 2.19 5.10
C SER A 368 -14.68 2.83 5.08
N GLY A 369 -14.35 3.59 4.02
CA GLY A 369 -13.07 4.31 3.90
C GLY A 369 -12.76 5.23 5.08
N TRP A 370 -13.72 6.07 5.49
CA TRP A 370 -13.59 6.99 6.64
C TRP A 370 -13.24 6.26 7.96
N LEU A 371 -13.78 5.06 8.15
CA LEU A 371 -13.49 4.23 9.32
C LEU A 371 -12.05 3.71 9.25
N LEU A 372 -11.62 3.27 8.07
CA LEU A 372 -10.28 2.80 7.81
C LEU A 372 -9.25 3.93 8.03
N ASP A 373 -9.54 5.12 7.50
CA ASP A 373 -8.70 6.31 7.64
C ASP A 373 -8.53 6.68 9.12
N ALA A 374 -9.62 6.75 9.88
CA ALA A 374 -9.56 7.07 11.31
C ALA A 374 -8.77 6.03 12.12
N TRP A 375 -8.96 4.74 11.81
CA TRP A 375 -8.27 3.64 12.47
C TRP A 375 -6.76 3.67 12.20
N PHE A 376 -6.37 3.80 10.92
CA PHE A 376 -4.97 3.87 10.54
C PHE A 376 -4.30 5.14 11.05
N GLU A 377 -5.00 6.27 11.03
CA GLU A 377 -4.47 7.52 11.56
C GLU A 377 -4.16 7.40 13.05
N GLY A 378 -5.08 6.83 13.84
CA GLY A 378 -4.87 6.62 15.28
C GLY A 378 -3.61 5.80 15.57
N TYR A 379 -3.45 4.67 14.88
CA TYR A 379 -2.26 3.82 15.04
C TYR A 379 -0.97 4.44 14.52
N ARG A 380 -1.06 5.25 13.46
CA ARG A 380 0.07 6.02 12.95
C ARG A 380 0.57 7.01 14.00
N ILE A 381 -0.34 7.73 14.65
CA ILE A 381 0.00 8.67 15.73
C ILE A 381 0.62 7.95 16.92
N ILE A 382 0.03 6.84 17.35
CA ILE A 382 0.54 6.01 18.45
C ILE A 382 2.01 5.63 18.19
N ASN A 383 2.29 5.09 17.01
CA ASN A 383 3.63 4.62 16.70
C ASN A 383 4.64 5.77 16.57
N HIS A 384 4.21 6.91 16.00
CA HIS A 384 5.04 8.11 15.96
C HIS A 384 5.32 8.68 17.33
N ALA A 385 4.32 8.77 18.20
CA ALA A 385 4.52 9.25 19.56
C ALA A 385 5.53 8.37 20.29
N ASN A 386 5.43 7.04 20.15
CA ASN A 386 6.42 6.13 20.71
C ASN A 386 7.81 6.32 20.11
N GLN A 387 7.91 6.55 18.81
CA GLN A 387 9.18 6.88 18.15
C GLN A 387 9.77 8.19 18.71
N VAL A 388 8.96 9.23 18.88
CA VAL A 388 9.38 10.50 19.47
C VAL A 388 9.85 10.29 20.90
N LEU A 389 9.13 9.51 21.71
CA LEU A 389 9.52 9.20 23.09
C LEU A 389 10.85 8.45 23.16
N LEU A 390 11.02 7.38 22.38
CA LEU A 390 12.28 6.64 22.26
C LEU A 390 13.46 7.57 21.97
N ARG A 391 13.25 8.56 21.10
CA ARG A 391 14.30 9.49 20.67
C ARG A 391 14.61 10.52 21.75
N LEU A 392 13.59 11.06 22.39
CA LEU A 392 13.72 11.98 23.52
C LEU A 392 14.39 11.32 24.74
N GLU A 393 14.28 10.00 24.90
CA GLU A 393 14.98 9.24 25.94
C GLU A 393 16.48 9.14 25.75
N ASN A 394 16.95 9.16 24.50
CA ASN A 394 18.36 9.01 24.17
C ASN A 394 19.15 10.34 24.18
N ILE A 395 18.49 11.49 24.37
CA ILE A 395 19.14 12.80 24.43
C ILE A 395 19.60 13.10 25.86
N ARG A 396 20.90 13.39 26.03
CA ARG A 396 21.55 13.64 27.33
C ARG A 396 21.80 15.12 27.64
N ASP A 397 22.10 15.92 26.62
CA ASP A 397 22.59 17.30 26.79
C ASP A 397 21.50 18.38 26.72
N PHE A 398 20.23 17.97 26.72
CA PHE A 398 19.09 18.87 26.59
C PHE A 398 17.93 18.42 27.47
N ASN A 399 17.22 19.38 28.08
CA ASN A 399 16.03 19.07 28.88
C ASN A 399 14.87 18.65 27.97
N THR A 400 14.72 17.35 27.75
CA THR A 400 13.64 16.77 26.95
C THR A 400 12.30 16.66 27.69
N THR A 401 12.25 16.97 28.98
CA THR A 401 11.04 16.78 29.82
C THR A 401 9.80 17.46 29.25
N PRO A 402 9.83 18.74 28.82
CA PRO A 402 8.62 19.38 28.28
C PRO A 402 8.08 18.66 27.03
N TYR A 403 8.97 18.16 26.16
CA TYR A 403 8.60 17.45 24.93
C TYR A 403 8.05 16.05 25.22
N LYS A 404 8.64 15.35 26.20
CA LYS A 404 8.15 14.05 26.67
C LYS A 404 6.76 14.20 27.27
N ASP A 405 6.55 15.19 28.12
CA ASP A 405 5.26 15.47 28.77
C ASP A 405 4.18 15.77 27.73
N GLN A 406 4.47 16.61 26.73
CA GLN A 406 3.55 16.89 25.62
C GLN A 406 3.20 15.61 24.84
N THR A 407 4.22 14.83 24.48
CA THR A 407 4.04 13.61 23.68
C THR A 407 3.26 12.54 24.43
N LYS A 408 3.56 12.32 25.73
CA LYS A 408 2.84 11.36 26.58
C LYS A 408 1.37 11.74 26.76
N ALA A 409 1.08 13.02 26.98
CA ALA A 409 -0.29 13.51 27.10
C ALA A 409 -1.09 13.34 25.79
N LEU A 410 -0.48 13.61 24.63
CA LEU A 410 -1.11 13.36 23.33
C LEU A 410 -1.31 11.87 23.05
N LEU A 411 -0.32 11.04 23.37
CA LEU A 411 -0.41 9.59 23.21
C LEU A 411 -1.56 9.03 24.06
N ALA A 412 -1.65 9.43 25.33
CA ALA A 412 -2.76 9.05 26.20
C ALA A 412 -4.11 9.54 25.66
N PHE A 413 -4.17 10.74 25.07
CA PHE A 413 -5.38 11.31 24.48
C PHE A 413 -5.87 10.50 23.27
N VAL A 414 -4.97 10.10 22.37
CA VAL A 414 -5.30 9.27 21.20
C VAL A 414 -5.76 7.89 21.64
N TYR A 415 -5.02 7.24 22.55
CA TYR A 415 -5.42 5.94 23.09
C TYR A 415 -6.81 5.97 23.76
N TYR A 416 -7.08 6.99 24.59
CA TYR A 416 -8.39 7.17 25.22
C TYR A 416 -9.49 7.26 24.17
N ASN A 417 -9.33 8.11 23.15
CA ASN A 417 -10.33 8.31 22.11
C ASN A 417 -10.54 7.08 21.23
N MET A 418 -9.46 6.36 20.89
CA MET A 418 -9.55 5.11 20.14
C MET A 418 -10.29 4.04 20.95
N ALA A 419 -9.92 3.81 22.22
CA ALA A 419 -10.60 2.84 23.08
C ALA A 419 -12.06 3.25 23.37
N MET A 420 -12.35 4.55 23.49
CA MET A 420 -13.72 5.05 23.64
C MET A 420 -14.60 4.72 22.42
N SER A 421 -14.02 4.80 21.22
CA SER A 421 -14.73 4.61 19.94
C SER A 421 -14.83 3.15 19.51
N TRP A 422 -13.75 2.38 19.60
CA TRP A 422 -13.65 0.99 19.14
C TRP A 422 -13.67 -0.05 20.27
N GLY A 423 -13.51 0.35 21.53
CA GLY A 423 -13.48 -0.59 22.65
C GLY A 423 -12.13 -1.28 22.72
N ASN A 424 -12.06 -2.52 22.25
CA ASN A 424 -10.83 -3.31 22.31
C ASN A 424 -9.89 -2.93 21.17
N ILE A 425 -8.67 -2.55 21.49
CA ILE A 425 -7.66 -2.09 20.52
C ILE A 425 -6.28 -2.66 20.88
N LEU A 426 -5.36 -2.75 19.92
CA LEU A 426 -3.96 -3.08 20.17
C LEU A 426 -3.32 -2.03 21.09
N LEU A 427 -2.61 -2.50 22.11
CA LEU A 427 -1.79 -1.68 23.01
C LEU A 427 -0.32 -1.78 22.57
N ILE A 428 0.19 -0.72 21.96
CA ILE A 428 1.57 -0.62 21.45
C ILE A 428 2.33 0.34 22.36
N GLU A 429 3.10 -0.21 23.29
CA GLU A 429 3.75 0.57 24.36
C GLU A 429 5.07 1.22 23.90
N GLU A 430 5.65 0.71 22.81
CA GLU A 430 6.95 1.13 22.29
C GLU A 430 6.89 1.32 20.77
N TYR A 431 7.93 1.89 20.18
CA TYR A 431 8.00 2.04 18.73
C TYR A 431 8.11 0.67 18.07
N VAL A 432 7.32 0.46 17.03
CA VAL A 432 7.34 -0.76 16.22
C VAL A 432 7.52 -0.39 14.76
N GLU A 433 8.29 -1.17 14.01
CA GLU A 433 8.49 -0.90 12.58
C GLU A 433 7.22 -1.11 11.75
N ASP A 434 6.37 -2.05 12.18
CA ASP A 434 5.07 -2.32 11.56
C ASP A 434 4.02 -2.56 12.63
N VAL A 435 3.08 -1.61 12.74
CA VAL A 435 1.97 -1.61 13.70
C VAL A 435 1.03 -2.80 13.48
N PHE A 436 0.88 -3.27 12.24
CA PHE A 436 -0.05 -4.34 11.89
C PHE A 436 0.61 -5.71 11.80
N ASN A 437 1.91 -5.79 12.09
CA ASN A 437 2.67 -7.04 12.21
C ASN A 437 3.41 -7.14 13.57
N THR A 438 2.81 -6.61 14.63
CA THR A 438 3.40 -6.59 15.99
C THR A 438 3.28 -7.91 16.75
N HIS A 439 2.57 -8.87 16.19
CA HIS A 439 2.13 -10.07 16.90
C HIS A 439 1.24 -9.83 18.15
N LEU A 440 0.71 -8.62 18.36
CA LEU A 440 -0.13 -8.30 19.52
C LEU A 440 -1.58 -8.76 19.38
N VAL A 441 -2.29 -8.81 20.51
CA VAL A 441 -3.74 -9.07 20.58
C VAL A 441 -4.41 -7.83 21.17
N GLN A 442 -5.66 -7.55 20.78
CA GLN A 442 -6.41 -6.41 21.31
C GLN A 442 -6.56 -6.51 22.84
N SER A 443 -6.21 -5.42 23.52
CA SER A 443 -6.48 -5.19 24.93
C SER A 443 -7.86 -4.57 25.09
N ASP A 444 -8.53 -4.85 26.20
CA ASP A 444 -9.81 -4.22 26.51
C ASP A 444 -9.63 -2.74 26.88
N ALA A 445 -10.70 -1.96 26.75
CA ALA A 445 -10.67 -0.52 26.98
C ALA A 445 -10.19 -0.12 28.38
N ASN A 446 -10.48 -0.90 29.44
CA ASN A 446 -10.01 -0.56 30.79
C ASN A 446 -8.50 -0.74 30.93
N THR A 447 -7.93 -1.75 30.26
CA THR A 447 -6.48 -1.93 30.16
C THR A 447 -5.83 -0.74 29.45
N ILE A 448 -6.42 -0.27 28.35
CA ILE A 448 -5.93 0.95 27.65
C ILE A 448 -6.03 2.17 28.57
N TYR A 449 -7.14 2.35 29.27
CA TYR A 449 -7.33 3.48 30.18
C TYR A 449 -6.32 3.47 31.34
N ALA A 450 -5.96 2.31 31.88
CA ALA A 450 -4.92 2.19 32.89
C ALA A 450 -3.54 2.58 32.34
N TYR A 451 -3.23 2.22 31.09
CA TYR A 451 -2.01 2.65 30.41
C TYR A 451 -1.99 4.18 30.20
N CYS A 452 -3.11 4.78 29.78
CA CYS A 452 -3.23 6.24 29.69
C CYS A 452 -2.97 6.94 31.04
N GLU A 453 -3.49 6.40 32.14
CA GLU A 453 -3.24 6.93 33.49
C GLU A 453 -1.75 6.86 33.87
N ASP A 454 -1.07 5.76 33.53
CA ASP A 454 0.37 5.61 33.79
C ASP A 454 1.22 6.58 32.97
N LEU A 455 0.93 6.73 31.67
CA LEU A 455 1.58 7.72 30.80
C LEU A 455 1.50 9.14 31.36
N MET A 456 0.35 9.49 31.94
CA MET A 456 0.08 10.83 32.48
C MET A 456 0.51 11.00 33.95
N LYS A 457 1.04 9.95 34.57
CA LYS A 457 1.38 9.99 35.99
C LYS A 457 2.60 10.90 36.22
N GLY A 458 2.36 11.99 36.93
CA GLY A 458 3.42 12.92 37.34
C GLY A 458 3.94 13.85 36.25
N ILE A 459 3.35 13.83 35.05
CA ILE A 459 3.68 14.80 33.99
C ILE A 459 2.94 16.11 34.26
N ALA A 460 3.58 17.23 33.91
CA ALA A 460 2.99 18.55 34.07
C ALA A 460 3.42 19.45 32.89
N PRO A 461 2.84 19.26 31.69
CA PRO A 461 3.20 20.05 30.52
C PRO A 461 3.09 21.56 30.82
N THR A 462 4.19 22.28 30.60
CA THR A 462 4.35 23.68 31.03
C THR A 462 4.01 24.71 29.94
N ALA A 463 3.50 24.28 28.78
CA ALA A 463 3.26 25.18 27.66
C ALA A 463 2.10 26.15 27.93
N THR A 464 2.30 27.42 27.57
CA THR A 464 1.30 28.49 27.63
C THR A 464 0.78 28.90 26.25
N GLU A 465 1.35 28.33 25.18
CA GLU A 465 0.97 28.63 23.80
C GLU A 465 -0.34 27.94 23.41
N LYS A 466 -1.18 28.66 22.66
CA LYS A 466 -2.43 28.14 22.12
C LYS A 466 -2.12 26.99 21.16
N GLY A 467 -2.79 25.84 21.34
CA GLY A 467 -2.59 24.64 20.51
C GLY A 467 -1.62 23.61 21.11
N MET A 468 -0.96 23.90 22.23
CA MET A 468 -0.16 22.93 22.99
C MET A 468 -0.94 22.39 24.20
N VAL A 469 -0.62 21.17 24.63
CA VAL A 469 -1.24 20.62 25.84
C VAL A 469 -0.64 21.28 27.08
N ASN A 470 -1.44 21.43 28.13
CA ASN A 470 -1.02 22.00 29.41
C ASN A 470 -1.48 21.11 30.57
N ARG A 471 -1.19 21.53 31.81
CA ARG A 471 -1.61 20.81 33.01
C ARG A 471 -3.13 20.61 33.10
N ASP A 472 -3.91 21.58 32.64
CA ASP A 472 -5.37 21.53 32.70
C ASP A 472 -5.92 20.56 31.64
N PHE A 473 -5.27 20.42 30.48
CA PHE A 473 -5.54 19.37 29.51
C PHE A 473 -5.36 17.97 30.11
N VAL A 474 -4.22 17.73 30.79
CA VAL A 474 -3.93 16.44 31.45
C VAL A 474 -4.97 16.16 32.54
N THR A 475 -5.36 17.18 33.29
CA THR A 475 -6.38 17.07 34.35
C THR A 475 -7.76 16.76 33.76
N ALA A 476 -8.14 17.40 32.64
CA ALA A 476 -9.38 17.14 31.94
C ALA A 476 -9.43 15.71 31.35
N LEU A 477 -8.35 15.28 30.69
CA LEU A 477 -8.24 13.92 30.16
C LEU A 477 -8.30 12.86 31.26
N SER A 478 -7.63 13.12 32.39
CA SER A 478 -7.68 12.23 33.57
C SER A 478 -9.11 12.13 34.13
N ALA A 479 -9.86 13.24 34.15
CA ALA A 479 -11.26 13.22 34.56
C ALA A 479 -12.14 12.42 33.59
N GLU A 480 -11.92 12.56 32.29
CA GLU A 480 -12.62 11.77 31.27
C GLU A 480 -12.37 10.27 31.40
N ILE A 481 -11.10 9.88 31.60
CA ILE A 481 -10.73 8.48 31.83
C ILE A 481 -11.36 7.95 33.12
N ALA A 482 -11.33 8.73 34.21
CA ALA A 482 -11.99 8.35 35.45
C ALA A 482 -13.51 8.14 35.25
N LEU A 483 -14.17 9.02 34.48
CA LEU A 483 -15.58 8.83 34.10
C LEU A 483 -15.80 7.59 33.24
N ALA A 484 -14.93 7.31 32.28
CA ALA A 484 -15.02 6.14 31.40
C ALA A 484 -14.86 4.82 32.18
N LYS A 485 -14.04 4.83 33.24
CA LYS A 485 -13.88 3.72 34.19
C LYS A 485 -14.97 3.65 35.26
N GLY A 486 -15.95 4.56 35.25
CA GLY A 486 -17.02 4.65 36.24
C GLY A 486 -16.61 5.22 37.60
N ASN A 487 -15.39 5.77 37.74
CA ASN A 487 -14.91 6.40 38.96
C ASN A 487 -15.33 7.88 39.04
N THR A 488 -16.62 8.09 39.32
CA THR A 488 -17.22 9.43 39.39
C THR A 488 -16.64 10.30 40.51
N ALA A 489 -16.22 9.70 41.63
CA ALA A 489 -15.63 10.42 42.75
C ALA A 489 -14.28 11.06 42.38
N GLU A 490 -13.37 10.31 41.75
CA GLU A 490 -12.09 10.86 41.30
C GLU A 490 -12.28 11.85 40.15
N ALA A 491 -13.20 11.57 39.23
CA ALA A 491 -13.54 12.50 38.16
C ALA A 491 -13.98 13.86 38.70
N LYS A 492 -14.89 13.88 39.70
CA LYS A 492 -15.34 15.12 40.35
C LYS A 492 -14.18 15.89 40.96
N LYS A 493 -13.32 15.21 41.72
CA LYS A 493 -12.13 15.80 42.34
C LYS A 493 -11.15 16.41 41.33
N LEU A 494 -11.04 15.83 40.14
CA LEU A 494 -10.21 16.38 39.05
C LEU A 494 -10.90 17.58 38.38
N LEU A 495 -12.19 17.46 38.06
CA LEU A 495 -12.99 18.52 37.46
C LEU A 495 -13.03 19.78 38.33
N ASP A 496 -13.12 19.64 39.65
CA ASP A 496 -13.14 20.77 40.60
C ASP A 496 -11.84 21.61 40.56
N LYS A 497 -10.75 21.08 40.02
CA LYS A 497 -9.48 21.80 39.84
C LYS A 497 -9.41 22.61 38.53
N LEU A 498 -10.30 22.33 37.58
CA LEU A 498 -10.26 22.96 36.26
C LEU A 498 -10.90 24.35 36.28
N PRO A 499 -10.43 25.29 35.46
CA PRO A 499 -11.09 26.58 35.29
C PRO A 499 -12.41 26.45 34.52
N ASP A 500 -13.23 27.51 34.54
CA ASP A 500 -14.46 27.62 33.72
C ASP A 500 -14.19 28.36 32.39
N THR A 501 -13.03 28.11 31.79
CA THR A 501 -12.54 28.70 30.53
C THR A 501 -12.23 27.63 29.50
N ASP A 502 -11.99 28.03 28.25
CA ASP A 502 -11.45 27.12 27.25
C ASP A 502 -10.05 26.66 27.70
N ILE A 503 -9.82 25.35 27.65
CA ILE A 503 -8.57 24.71 28.08
C ILE A 503 -7.72 24.34 26.86
N PHE A 504 -8.33 23.76 25.82
CA PHE A 504 -7.59 23.24 24.68
C PHE A 504 -8.43 23.13 23.40
N SER A 505 -7.79 23.50 22.30
CA SER A 505 -8.23 23.28 20.92
C SER A 505 -6.99 22.95 20.09
N PHE A 506 -7.14 22.07 19.09
CA PHE A 506 -6.11 21.91 18.07
C PHE A 506 -6.20 23.04 17.03
N GLY A 507 -5.08 23.27 16.34
CA GLY A 507 -5.01 24.14 15.17
C GLY A 507 -4.65 25.59 15.46
N ASP A 508 -4.69 26.39 14.40
CA ASP A 508 -4.40 27.82 14.41
C ASP A 508 -5.68 28.65 14.21
N GLU A 509 -5.53 29.95 13.99
CA GLU A 509 -6.66 30.87 13.80
C GLU A 509 -7.58 30.53 12.61
N ASN A 510 -7.09 29.78 11.62
CA ASN A 510 -7.81 29.47 10.39
C ASN A 510 -8.45 28.08 10.38
N ASN A 511 -7.98 27.16 11.23
CA ASN A 511 -8.39 25.75 11.21
C ASN A 511 -8.42 25.19 12.64
N VAL A 512 -9.40 25.63 13.44
CA VAL A 512 -9.55 25.25 14.86
C VAL A 512 -10.42 24.01 15.02
N VAL A 513 -9.94 23.03 15.80
CA VAL A 513 -10.76 21.90 16.29
C VAL A 513 -10.90 22.01 17.81
N PRO A 514 -12.06 22.46 18.33
CA PRO A 514 -12.27 22.65 19.76
C PRO A 514 -12.46 21.31 20.49
N VAL A 515 -11.75 21.13 21.61
CA VAL A 515 -11.78 19.88 22.40
C VAL A 515 -12.30 20.17 23.81
N TYR A 516 -11.49 20.82 24.65
CA TYR A 516 -11.85 21.15 26.03
C TYR A 516 -12.33 22.59 26.13
N THR A 517 -13.53 22.85 25.63
CA THR A 517 -14.17 24.17 25.72
C THR A 517 -14.74 24.44 27.11
N ALA A 518 -14.91 25.72 27.47
CA ALA A 518 -15.56 26.13 28.71
C ALA A 518 -16.96 25.53 28.87
N GLU A 519 -17.70 25.42 27.76
CA GLU A 519 -19.00 24.74 27.75
C GLU A 519 -18.87 23.27 28.12
N TYR A 520 -17.93 22.54 27.49
CA TYR A 520 -17.71 21.13 27.75
C TYR A 520 -17.40 20.88 29.23
N ILE A 521 -16.45 21.63 29.78
CA ILE A 521 -16.01 21.50 31.18
C ILE A 521 -17.15 21.82 32.14
N ARG A 522 -17.93 22.89 31.90
CA ARG A 522 -19.10 23.21 32.74
C ARG A 522 -20.16 22.11 32.70
N MET A 523 -20.37 21.48 31.56
CA MET A 523 -21.34 20.39 31.44
C MET A 523 -20.88 19.12 32.15
N LEU A 524 -19.57 18.80 32.12
CA LEU A 524 -19.01 17.72 32.92
C LEU A 524 -19.16 17.99 34.42
N LYS A 525 -18.78 19.18 34.90
CA LYS A 525 -18.90 19.59 36.32
C LYS A 525 -20.32 19.52 36.85
N LYS A 526 -21.29 19.92 36.02
CA LYS A 526 -22.72 19.94 36.37
C LYS A 526 -23.44 18.62 36.16
N GLU A 527 -22.74 17.58 35.69
CA GLU A 527 -23.33 16.29 35.35
C GLU A 527 -24.55 16.46 34.43
N ALA A 528 -24.38 17.22 33.33
CA ALA A 528 -25.46 17.60 32.44
C ALA A 528 -26.26 16.37 31.92
N SER A 529 -27.56 16.55 31.70
CA SER A 529 -28.44 15.47 31.22
C SER A 529 -28.06 15.00 29.82
N ALA A 530 -28.45 13.78 29.47
CA ALA A 530 -28.19 13.22 28.15
C ALA A 530 -28.83 14.06 27.02
N GLU A 531 -29.99 14.68 27.26
CA GLU A 531 -30.63 15.60 26.31
C GLU A 531 -29.84 16.89 26.13
N ALA A 532 -29.22 17.40 27.20
CA ALA A 532 -28.35 18.56 27.11
C ALA A 532 -27.09 18.24 26.29
N TRP A 533 -26.50 17.05 26.50
CA TRP A 533 -25.39 16.57 25.67
C TRP A 533 -25.80 16.45 24.21
N ALA A 534 -26.91 15.79 23.91
CA ALA A 534 -27.39 15.59 22.55
C ALA A 534 -27.56 16.89 21.75
N LYS A 535 -27.95 17.99 22.40
CA LYS A 535 -28.10 19.31 21.77
C LYS A 535 -26.78 19.91 21.25
N ARG A 536 -25.63 19.46 21.75
CA ARG A 536 -24.32 19.89 21.25
C ARG A 536 -24.01 19.34 19.85
N GLY A 537 -24.67 18.25 19.44
CA GLY A 537 -24.37 17.56 18.19
C GLY A 537 -23.02 16.83 18.19
N ALA A 538 -22.47 16.60 17.00
CA ALA A 538 -21.21 15.88 16.79
C ALA A 538 -19.99 16.78 17.02
N VAL A 539 -19.83 17.24 18.25
CA VAL A 539 -18.64 17.95 18.74
C VAL A 539 -17.98 17.17 19.86
N TYR A 540 -16.68 17.42 20.08
CA TYR A 540 -15.84 16.62 20.96
C TYR A 540 -16.49 16.36 22.35
N GLY A 541 -16.38 15.11 22.80
CA GLY A 541 -16.84 14.62 24.09
C GLY A 541 -18.34 14.34 24.18
N THR A 542 -19.15 14.75 23.20
CA THR A 542 -20.62 14.55 23.25
C THR A 542 -20.97 13.07 23.15
N TRP A 543 -20.36 12.35 22.21
CA TRP A 543 -20.57 10.91 22.08
C TRP A 543 -20.18 10.15 23.35
N ALA A 544 -19.00 10.45 23.90
CA ALA A 544 -18.52 9.83 25.15
C ALA A 544 -19.50 10.08 26.31
N ALA A 545 -20.03 11.29 26.46
CA ALA A 545 -21.02 11.61 27.48
C ALA A 545 -22.35 10.87 27.30
N LEU A 546 -22.87 10.81 26.07
CA LEU A 546 -24.09 10.05 25.76
C LEU A 546 -23.92 8.55 26.04
N LYS A 547 -22.77 7.98 25.66
CA LYS A 547 -22.43 6.58 25.93
C LYS A 547 -22.39 6.29 27.43
N ARG A 548 -21.69 7.11 28.22
CA ARG A 548 -21.62 6.97 29.68
C ARG A 548 -22.98 7.13 30.38
N SER A 549 -23.88 7.94 29.83
CA SER A 549 -25.23 8.10 30.39
C SER A 549 -26.14 6.88 30.18
N GLY A 550 -25.75 5.93 29.31
CA GLY A 550 -26.59 4.80 28.92
C GLY A 550 -27.80 5.20 28.08
N LYS A 551 -27.84 6.42 27.53
CA LYS A 551 -28.98 6.95 26.76
C LYS A 551 -28.70 7.15 25.27
N ALA A 552 -27.48 6.88 24.81
CA ALA A 552 -27.08 7.05 23.41
C ALA A 552 -28.03 6.34 22.42
N THR A 553 -28.34 5.06 22.65
CA THR A 553 -29.23 4.27 21.76
C THR A 553 -30.64 4.83 21.68
N THR A 554 -31.18 5.29 22.81
CA THR A 554 -32.54 5.86 22.86
C THR A 554 -32.61 7.24 22.21
N ILE A 555 -31.63 8.11 22.48
CA ILE A 555 -31.62 9.49 21.99
C ILE A 555 -31.30 9.54 20.49
N LEU A 556 -30.29 8.80 20.06
CA LEU A 556 -29.83 8.81 18.66
C LEU A 556 -30.53 7.77 17.79
N LYS A 557 -31.35 6.90 18.38
CA LYS A 557 -32.08 5.81 17.69
C LYS A 557 -31.14 4.85 16.93
N ILE A 558 -29.95 4.62 17.49
CA ILE A 558 -28.97 3.65 17.01
C ILE A 558 -29.13 2.32 17.76
N LYS A 559 -28.62 1.25 17.17
CA LYS A 559 -28.60 -0.10 17.76
C LYS A 559 -27.49 -0.24 18.78
N GLU A 560 -27.66 -1.19 19.70
CA GLU A 560 -26.70 -1.42 20.80
C GLU A 560 -25.27 -1.69 20.32
N TYR A 561 -25.11 -2.45 19.23
CA TYR A 561 -23.78 -2.75 18.68
C TYR A 561 -23.07 -1.51 18.07
N GLU A 562 -23.82 -0.44 17.77
CA GLU A 562 -23.27 0.81 17.21
C GLU A 562 -22.66 1.74 18.28
N LEU A 563 -22.75 1.34 19.57
CA LEU A 563 -22.01 1.95 20.68
C LEU A 563 -20.49 1.79 20.56
N LEU A 564 -20.05 0.85 19.72
CA LEU A 564 -18.66 0.68 19.28
C LEU A 564 -18.63 0.73 17.76
N LEU A 565 -17.58 1.33 17.21
CA LEU A 565 -17.30 1.28 15.79
C LEU A 565 -16.89 -0.14 15.38
N PRO A 566 -17.19 -0.60 14.15
CA PRO A 566 -16.60 -1.83 13.66
C PRO A 566 -15.09 -1.69 13.56
N ILE A 567 -14.37 -2.80 13.74
CA ILE A 567 -12.98 -2.91 13.32
C ILE A 567 -12.96 -2.89 11.79
N PRO A 568 -12.11 -2.08 11.14
CA PRO A 568 -12.05 -2.04 9.67
C PRO A 568 -11.74 -3.41 9.09
N GLN A 569 -12.39 -3.74 7.98
CA GLN A 569 -12.25 -5.05 7.36
C GLN A 569 -10.81 -5.31 6.89
N ASN A 570 -10.11 -4.28 6.42
CA ASN A 570 -8.68 -4.34 6.11
C ASN A 570 -7.83 -4.74 7.33
N ALA A 571 -8.08 -4.17 8.50
CA ALA A 571 -7.32 -4.52 9.71
C ALA A 571 -7.52 -5.99 10.12
N LEU A 572 -8.74 -6.52 9.94
CA LEU A 572 -9.05 -7.94 10.17
C LEU A 572 -8.38 -8.87 9.16
N TYR A 573 -8.17 -8.42 7.91
CA TYR A 573 -7.44 -9.18 6.91
C TYR A 573 -5.93 -9.18 7.16
N THR A 574 -5.39 -8.07 7.65
CA THR A 574 -3.95 -7.94 7.93
C THR A 574 -3.55 -8.75 9.16
N ASP A 575 -4.36 -8.75 10.23
CA ASP A 575 -4.11 -9.55 11.42
C ASP A 575 -5.26 -10.52 11.73
N PRO A 576 -5.12 -11.83 11.43
CA PRO A 576 -6.16 -12.82 11.64
C PRO A 576 -6.52 -13.04 13.13
N ARG A 577 -5.76 -12.48 14.08
CA ARG A 577 -6.05 -12.56 15.52
C ARG A 577 -6.90 -11.38 15.99
N MET A 578 -6.98 -10.32 15.20
CA MET A 578 -7.87 -9.19 15.47
C MET A 578 -9.32 -9.66 15.34
N LYS A 579 -10.16 -9.26 16.29
CA LYS A 579 -11.55 -9.69 16.38
C LYS A 579 -12.47 -8.52 16.15
N GLN A 580 -13.48 -8.75 15.33
CA GLN A 580 -14.55 -7.81 15.10
C GLN A 580 -15.35 -7.56 16.40
N ASN A 581 -15.85 -6.34 16.57
CA ASN A 581 -16.73 -5.98 17.67
C ASN A 581 -18.08 -6.71 17.57
N PRO A 582 -18.67 -7.18 18.69
CA PRO A 582 -19.92 -7.94 18.65
C PRO A 582 -21.06 -7.20 17.93
N GLY A 583 -21.76 -7.90 17.04
CA GLY A 583 -22.89 -7.35 16.27
C GLY A 583 -22.50 -6.81 14.90
N TRP A 584 -21.21 -6.54 14.66
CA TRP A 584 -20.66 -6.25 13.35
C TRP A 584 -20.26 -7.59 12.66
N GLY A 585 -20.65 -7.80 11.39
CA GLY A 585 -20.39 -9.04 10.64
C GLY A 585 -21.52 -10.07 10.60
N LYS A 586 -22.79 -9.63 10.73
CA LYS A 586 -23.99 -10.44 10.43
C LYS A 586 -24.66 -9.99 9.15
#